data_AF-A0A183H9R5-F1
#
_entry.id   AF-A0A183H9R5-F1
#
_cell.length_a   1.000
_cell.length_b   1.000
_cell.length_c   1.000
_cell.angle_alpha   90.00
_cell.angle_beta   90.00
_cell.angle_gamma   90.00
#
_symmetry.space_group_name_H-M   'P 1'
#
loop_
_entity.id
_entity.type
_entity.pdbx_description
1 polymer ?
#
loop_
_entity_poly.entity_id
_entity_poly.type
_entity_poly.pdbx_seq_one_letter_code
_entity_poly.pdbx_strand_id
1 'polypeptide(L)'
;MILSKDILSLPLLVSDIPHIWITAAVTIPLLIFHKWIEPYKRGFYCDDESIRYPYRPSTVSRQMLVIIGLVVPAMLITITETFRTFMWERKIREEFQHYKYRRYGVPRLLVRLYVFFGYYLVGVVFNQLMVI
;
A
#
# COMPACT_ATOMS: atom_id res chain seq x y z
N MET A 1 -9.73 12.18 34.76
CA MET A 1 -8.36 12.17 34.20
C MET A 1 -7.96 10.76 33.73
N ILE A 2 -8.79 10.14 32.89
CA ILE A 2 -8.54 8.81 32.26
C ILE A 2 -8.88 8.90 30.76
N LEU A 3 -9.84 9.76 30.40
CA LEU A 3 -10.39 9.97 29.06
C LEU A 3 -9.43 10.48 27.96
N SER A 4 -8.24 10.99 28.29
CA SER A 4 -7.30 11.51 27.28
C SER A 4 -6.32 10.45 26.75
N LYS A 5 -6.13 9.33 27.47
CA LYS A 5 -5.16 8.29 27.09
C LYS A 5 -5.66 7.39 25.97
N ASP A 6 -6.97 7.21 25.87
CA ASP A 6 -7.58 6.29 24.89
C ASP A 6 -7.76 6.93 23.51
N ILE A 7 -8.05 8.23 23.44
CA ILE A 7 -8.41 8.93 22.19
C ILE A 7 -7.27 8.99 21.16
N LEU A 8 -6.00 8.90 21.59
CA LEU A 8 -4.85 9.12 20.70
C LEU A 8 -4.03 7.85 20.37
N SER A 9 -4.18 6.76 21.13
CA SER A 9 -3.71 5.41 20.75
C SER A 9 -4.75 4.58 19.99
N LEU A 10 -6.05 4.91 20.12
CA LEU A 10 -7.12 4.33 19.31
C LEU A 10 -6.95 4.47 17.79
N PRO A 11 -6.56 5.63 17.21
CA PRO A 11 -6.55 5.78 15.75
C PRO A 11 -5.52 4.90 15.04
N LEU A 12 -4.45 4.45 15.70
CA LEU A 12 -3.50 3.51 15.10
C LEU A 12 -4.14 2.12 14.95
N LEU A 13 -4.74 1.62 16.04
CA LEU A 13 -5.32 0.28 16.10
C LEU A 13 -6.69 0.19 15.40
N VAL A 14 -7.48 1.26 15.43
CA VAL A 14 -8.78 1.40 14.72
C VAL A 14 -8.58 1.69 13.24
N SER A 15 -7.46 2.29 12.83
CA SER A 15 -7.12 2.43 11.41
C SER A 15 -6.69 1.08 10.82
N ASP A 16 -5.86 0.28 11.50
CA ASP A 16 -5.34 -0.97 10.89
C ASP A 16 -6.43 -2.04 10.65
N ILE A 17 -7.40 -2.17 11.56
CA ILE A 17 -8.48 -3.16 11.48
C ILE A 17 -9.23 -3.11 10.13
N PRO A 18 -9.80 -1.98 9.69
CA PRO A 18 -10.50 -1.91 8.41
C PRO A 18 -9.59 -2.20 7.22
N HIS A 19 -8.30 -1.89 7.27
CA HIS A 19 -7.38 -2.20 6.16
C HIS A 19 -7.19 -3.70 5.99
N ILE A 20 -6.99 -4.40 7.10
CA ILE A 20 -6.84 -5.85 7.11
C ILE A 20 -8.13 -6.50 6.61
N TRP A 21 -9.29 -6.05 7.08
CA TRP A 21 -10.59 -6.56 6.63
C TRP A 21 -10.85 -6.29 5.14
N ILE A 22 -10.59 -5.07 4.66
CA ILE A 22 -10.74 -4.71 3.25
C ILE A 22 -9.80 -5.56 2.38
N THR A 23 -8.54 -5.71 2.80
CA THR A 23 -7.56 -6.52 2.07
C THR A 23 -8.03 -7.97 2.02
N ALA A 24 -8.45 -8.57 3.14
CA ALA A 24 -8.95 -9.93 3.17
C ALA A 24 -10.20 -10.11 2.28
N ALA A 25 -11.16 -9.18 2.36
CA ALA A 25 -12.39 -9.22 1.59
C ALA A 25 -12.17 -9.17 0.08
N VAL A 26 -11.12 -8.49 -0.39
CA VAL A 26 -10.78 -8.40 -1.83
C VAL A 26 -9.87 -9.55 -2.26
N THR A 27 -8.86 -9.88 -1.46
CA THR A 27 -7.84 -10.88 -1.83
C THR A 27 -8.36 -12.32 -1.79
N ILE A 28 -9.19 -12.67 -0.80
CA ILE A 28 -9.69 -14.05 -0.66
C ILE A 28 -10.55 -14.48 -1.86
N PRO A 29 -11.58 -13.72 -2.31
CA PRO A 29 -12.36 -14.10 -3.47
C PRO A 29 -11.50 -14.18 -4.73
N LEU A 30 -10.62 -13.21 -4.98
CA LEU A 30 -9.75 -13.21 -6.17
C LEU A 30 -8.85 -14.46 -6.21
N LEU A 31 -8.27 -14.86 -5.07
CA LEU A 31 -7.47 -16.08 -4.98
C LEU A 31 -8.30 -17.34 -5.23
N ILE A 32 -9.55 -17.38 -4.76
CA ILE A 32 -10.47 -18.49 -5.05
C ILE A 32 -10.79 -18.53 -6.55
N PHE A 33 -11.16 -17.40 -7.16
CA PHE A 33 -11.40 -17.31 -8.61
C PHE A 33 -10.20 -17.79 -9.41
N HIS A 34 -8.99 -17.31 -9.09
CA HIS A 34 -7.78 -17.68 -9.81
C HIS A 34 -7.44 -19.18 -9.67
N LYS A 35 -7.68 -19.79 -8.50
CA LYS A 35 -7.34 -21.22 -8.27
C LYS A 35 -8.38 -22.21 -8.79
N TRP A 36 -9.65 -21.84 -8.78
CA TRP A 36 -10.75 -22.79 -9.01
C TRP A 36 -11.47 -22.58 -10.34
N ILE A 37 -11.31 -21.42 -10.99
CA ILE A 37 -11.99 -21.13 -12.27
C ILE A 37 -10.97 -21.10 -13.39
N GLU A 38 -11.14 -22.02 -14.34
CA GLU A 38 -10.35 -22.02 -15.56
C GLU A 38 -10.85 -20.92 -16.51
N PRO A 39 -9.97 -20.09 -17.09
CA PRO A 39 -10.37 -19.05 -18.01
C PRO A 39 -10.97 -19.68 -19.28
N TYR A 40 -12.06 -19.07 -19.76
CA TYR A 40 -12.68 -19.49 -21.01
C TYR A 40 -11.68 -19.35 -22.18
N LYS A 41 -11.37 -20.46 -22.84
CA LYS A 41 -10.50 -20.46 -24.02
C LYS A 41 -11.30 -20.05 -25.24
N ARG A 42 -11.14 -18.80 -25.69
CA ARG A 42 -11.69 -18.33 -26.96
C ARG A 42 -10.77 -18.75 -28.11
N GLY A 43 -11.33 -19.37 -29.15
CA GLY A 43 -10.60 -19.64 -30.39
C GLY A 43 -10.32 -18.36 -31.17
N PHE A 44 -9.25 -18.37 -31.98
CA PHE A 44 -8.94 -17.33 -32.95
C PHE A 44 -8.98 -17.93 -34.36
N TYR A 45 -9.25 -17.10 -35.37
CA TYR A 45 -9.19 -17.53 -36.76
C TYR A 45 -7.74 -17.48 -37.25
N CYS A 46 -7.23 -18.60 -37.76
CA CYS A 46 -5.83 -18.67 -38.21
C CYS A 46 -5.54 -17.77 -39.43
N ASP A 47 -6.55 -17.48 -40.24
CA ASP A 47 -6.44 -16.63 -41.44
C ASP A 47 -6.60 -15.12 -41.14
N ASP A 48 -6.75 -14.75 -39.87
CA ASP A 48 -6.91 -13.35 -39.47
C ASP A 48 -5.53 -12.65 -39.44
N GLU A 49 -5.24 -11.90 -40.50
CA GLU A 49 -4.03 -11.09 -40.61
C GLU A 49 -3.98 -9.95 -39.58
N SER A 50 -5.11 -9.54 -39.00
CA SER A 50 -5.15 -8.43 -38.03
C SER A 50 -4.50 -8.78 -36.68
N ILE A 51 -4.34 -10.07 -36.37
CA ILE A 51 -3.78 -10.58 -35.11
C ILE A 51 -2.37 -11.18 -35.26
N ARG A 52 -1.79 -11.20 -36.47
CA ARG A 52 -0.49 -11.83 -36.79
C ARG A 52 0.75 -10.98 -36.42
N TYR A 53 0.70 -10.24 -35.32
CA TYR A 53 1.87 -9.50 -34.86
C TYR A 53 2.97 -10.43 -34.34
N PRO A 54 4.24 -10.21 -34.70
CA PRO A 54 5.35 -11.01 -34.20
C PRO A 54 5.48 -10.84 -32.68
N TYR A 55 5.69 -11.94 -31.97
CA TYR A 55 5.91 -11.93 -30.53
C TYR A 55 7.10 -11.03 -30.18
N ARG A 56 6.87 -10.06 -29.30
CA ARG A 56 7.91 -9.18 -28.77
C ARG A 56 8.20 -9.60 -27.33
N PRO A 57 9.41 -10.07 -27.02
CA PRO A 57 9.77 -10.37 -25.64
C PRO A 57 9.77 -9.07 -24.83
N SER A 58 9.41 -9.17 -23.54
CA SER A 58 9.38 -8.02 -22.65
C SER A 58 10.79 -7.44 -22.46
N THR A 59 10.97 -6.15 -22.77
CA THR A 59 12.24 -5.42 -22.59
C THR A 59 12.60 -5.20 -21.12
N VAL A 60 11.59 -5.14 -20.23
CA VAL A 60 11.76 -4.95 -18.78
C VAL A 60 11.27 -6.18 -18.05
N SER A 61 12.11 -6.73 -17.16
CA SER A 61 11.73 -7.88 -16.36
C SER A 61 10.67 -7.51 -15.32
N ARG A 62 9.79 -8.48 -15.01
CA ARG A 62 8.77 -8.32 -13.97
C ARG A 62 9.39 -7.91 -12.63
N GLN A 63 10.53 -8.51 -12.28
CA GLN A 63 11.24 -8.22 -11.03
C GLN A 63 11.68 -6.75 -10.96
N MET A 64 12.18 -6.19 -12.06
CA MET A 64 12.58 -4.78 -12.11
C MET A 64 11.39 -3.84 -11.87
N LEU A 65 10.25 -4.13 -12.48
CA LEU A 65 9.02 -3.35 -12.29
C LEU A 65 8.55 -3.39 -10.83
N VAL A 66 8.62 -4.56 -10.18
CA VAL A 66 8.28 -4.70 -8.76
C VAL A 66 9.23 -3.88 -7.88
N ILE A 67 10.54 -3.97 -8.12
CA ILE A 67 11.55 -3.26 -7.32
C ILE A 67 11.38 -1.75 -7.46
N ILE A 68 11.25 -1.23 -8.68
CA ILE A 68 11.02 0.21 -8.90
C ILE A 68 9.71 0.65 -8.26
N GLY A 69 8.65 -0.14 -8.46
CA GLY A 69 7.34 0.11 -7.88
C GLY A 69 7.33 0.12 -6.35
N LEU A 70 8.26 -0.60 -5.71
CA LEU A 70 8.51 -0.62 -4.28
C LEU A 70 9.34 0.57 -3.79
N VAL A 71 10.49 0.79 -4.41
CA VAL A 71 11.49 1.73 -3.92
C VAL A 71 11.07 3.18 -4.15
N VAL A 72 10.57 3.53 -5.34
CA VAL A 72 10.27 4.92 -5.67
C VAL A 72 9.18 5.51 -4.77
N PRO A 73 8.01 4.87 -4.58
CA PRO A 73 6.98 5.40 -3.69
C PRO A 73 7.40 5.41 -2.21
N ALA A 74 8.14 4.39 -1.76
CA ALA A 74 8.67 4.34 -0.39
C ALA A 74 9.61 5.52 -0.10
N MET A 75 10.50 5.84 -1.04
CA MET A 75 11.37 7.01 -0.94
C MET A 75 10.58 8.31 -0.95
N LEU A 76 9.56 8.44 -1.80
CA LEU A 76 8.70 9.63 -1.82
C LEU A 76 7.94 9.83 -0.49
N ILE A 77 7.36 8.77 0.07
CA ILE A 77 6.64 8.84 1.35
C ILE A 77 7.57 9.29 2.47
N THR A 78 8.77 8.70 2.55
CA THR A 78 9.76 9.06 3.58
C THR A 78 10.25 10.50 3.43
N ILE A 79 10.60 10.93 2.22
CA ILE A 79 11.08 12.30 1.95
C ILE A 79 9.99 13.33 2.24
N THR A 80 8.76 13.09 1.78
CA THR A 80 7.67 14.06 1.96
C THR A 80 7.28 14.23 3.43
N GLU A 81 7.15 13.14 4.19
CA GLU A 81 6.79 13.23 5.60
C GLU A 81 7.93 13.79 6.45
N THR A 82 9.19 13.42 6.16
CA THR A 82 10.34 14.03 6.84
C THR A 82 10.42 15.52 6.53
N PHE A 83 10.33 15.92 5.26
CA PHE A 83 10.36 17.33 4.85
C PHE A 83 9.25 18.14 5.52
N ARG A 84 8.02 17.60 5.56
CA ARG A 84 6.88 18.22 6.22
C ARG A 84 7.13 18.42 7.73
N THR A 85 7.63 17.41 8.41
CA THR A 85 7.96 17.51 9.84
C THR A 85 9.10 18.51 10.10
N PHE A 86 10.14 18.53 9.27
CA PHE A 86 11.26 19.44 9.44
C PHE A 86 10.90 20.90 9.15
N MET A 87 10.17 21.17 8.07
CA MET A 87 9.92 22.53 7.58
C MET A 87 8.65 23.16 8.17
N TRP A 88 7.55 22.40 8.29
CA TRP A 88 6.25 22.94 8.68
C TRP A 88 6.03 22.83 10.19
N GLU A 89 6.27 21.65 10.77
CA GLU A 89 5.91 21.37 12.17
C GLU A 89 6.86 22.06 13.16
N ARG A 90 8.12 22.36 12.78
CA ARG A 90 9.03 23.14 13.62
C ARG A 90 8.55 24.59 13.87
N LYS A 91 7.71 25.15 13.00
CA LYS A 91 7.25 26.54 13.06
C LYS A 91 6.03 26.74 13.98
N ILE A 92 5.22 25.70 14.20
CA ILE A 92 3.98 25.72 15.02
C ILE A 92 4.17 24.74 16.19
N ARG A 93 5.26 24.89 16.95
CA ARG A 93 5.75 23.87 17.91
C ARG A 93 4.87 23.70 19.15
N GLU A 94 4.06 24.71 19.49
CA GLU A 94 3.29 24.78 20.75
C GLU A 94 2.01 23.90 20.74
N GLU A 95 1.46 23.54 19.57
CA GLU A 95 0.13 22.91 19.50
C GLU A 95 0.17 21.39 19.21
N PHE A 96 1.34 20.86 18.85
CA PHE A 96 1.47 19.45 18.46
C PHE A 96 1.70 18.52 19.66
N GLN A 97 0.58 18.04 20.19
CA GLN A 97 0.46 16.98 21.19
C GLN A 97 1.34 15.76 20.82
N HIS A 98 2.22 15.37 21.73
CA HIS A 98 3.02 14.15 21.60
C HIS A 98 2.11 12.93 21.77
N TYR A 99 2.21 11.98 20.84
CA TYR A 99 1.50 10.70 20.95
C TYR A 99 2.09 9.92 22.13
N LYS A 100 1.34 9.81 23.23
CA LYS A 100 1.74 9.00 24.39
C LYS A 100 1.23 7.58 24.20
N TYR A 101 2.13 6.66 23.89
CA TYR A 101 1.81 5.24 23.93
C TYR A 101 2.21 4.68 25.29
N ARG A 102 1.21 4.42 26.13
CA ARG A 102 1.34 3.84 27.48
C ARG A 102 2.26 4.63 28.44
N ARG A 103 3.58 4.54 28.28
CA ARG A 103 4.61 5.22 29.08
C ARG A 103 5.75 5.84 28.25
N TYR A 104 5.79 5.58 26.94
CA TYR A 104 6.80 6.11 26.03
C TYR A 104 6.14 7.10 25.05
N GLY A 105 6.80 8.24 24.82
CA GLY A 105 6.38 9.20 23.80
C GLY A 105 6.84 8.69 22.43
N VAL A 106 5.89 8.46 21.52
CA VAL A 106 6.20 8.02 20.16
C VAL A 106 6.29 9.25 19.26
N PRO A 107 7.35 9.40 18.45
CA PRO A 107 7.44 10.51 17.51
C PRO A 107 6.33 10.40 16.45
N ARG A 108 5.64 11.52 16.18
CA ARG A 108 4.54 11.60 15.20
C ARG A 108 4.95 11.15 13.80
N LEU A 109 6.19 11.44 13.41
CA LEU A 109 6.76 11.00 12.14
C LEU A 109 6.66 9.48 11.98
N LEU A 110 6.97 8.72 13.03
CA LEU A 110 6.94 7.26 13.00
C LEU A 110 5.52 6.74 12.82
N VAL A 111 4.55 7.35 13.51
CA VAL A 111 3.13 7.03 13.36
C VAL A 111 2.64 7.29 11.93
N ARG A 112 2.98 8.44 11.35
CA ARG A 112 2.56 8.76 9.98
C ARG A 112 3.21 7.87 8.94
N LEU A 113 4.51 7.63 9.05
CA LEU A 113 5.22 6.70 8.16
C LEU A 113 4.57 5.33 8.21
N TYR A 114 4.32 4.78 9.41
CA TYR A 114 3.64 3.49 9.57
C TYR A 114 2.29 3.45 8.83
N VAL A 115 1.45 4.47 9.01
CA VAL A 115 0.14 4.54 8.37
C VAL A 115 0.25 4.61 6.84
N PHE A 116 1.07 5.51 6.30
CA PHE A 116 1.24 5.65 4.84
C PHE A 116 1.86 4.41 4.19
N PHE A 117 2.83 3.78 4.86
CA PHE A 117 3.38 2.50 4.41
C PHE A 117 2.33 1.39 4.43
N GLY A 118 1.44 1.36 5.44
CA GLY A 118 0.32 0.43 5.50
C GLY A 118 -0.60 0.54 4.28
N TYR A 119 -1.11 1.74 3.98
CA TYR A 119 -1.92 1.99 2.78
C TYR A 119 -1.21 1.58 1.49
N TYR A 120 0.08 1.94 1.39
CA TYR A 120 0.89 1.64 0.23
C TYR A 120 1.04 0.13 0.00
N LEU A 121 1.32 -0.64 1.06
CA LEU A 121 1.47 -2.11 0.98
C LEU A 121 0.17 -2.81 0.58
N VAL A 122 -1.00 -2.33 1.04
CA VAL A 122 -2.30 -2.86 0.59
C VAL A 122 -2.45 -2.74 -0.92
N GLY A 123 -2.09 -1.58 -1.49
CA GLY A 123 -2.10 -1.35 -2.94
C GLY A 123 -1.12 -2.27 -3.68
N VAL A 124 0.07 -2.50 -3.13
CA VAL A 124 1.06 -3.43 -3.71
C VAL A 124 0.53 -4.85 -3.76
N VAL A 125 -0.08 -5.34 -2.67
CA VAL A 125 -0.66 -6.69 -2.61
C VAL A 125 -1.75 -6.86 -3.66
N PHE A 126 -2.67 -5.89 -3.78
CA PHE A 126 -3.72 -5.91 -4.79
C PHE A 126 -3.15 -5.91 -6.22
N ASN A 127 -2.16 -5.03 -6.48
CA ASN A 127 -1.52 -4.96 -7.78
C ASN A 127 -0.83 -6.27 -8.16
N GLN A 128 -0.11 -6.92 -7.24
CA GLN A 128 0.52 -8.21 -7.55
C GLN A 128 -0.51 -9.32 -7.80
N LEU A 129 -1.62 -9.33 -7.06
CA LEU A 129 -2.70 -10.31 -7.26
C LEU A 129 -3.36 -10.21 -8.64
N MET A 130 -3.47 -9.01 -9.22
CA MET A 130 -3.99 -8.84 -10.58
C MET A 130 -3.04 -9.38 -11.67
N VAL A 131 -1.75 -9.47 -11.38
CA VAL A 131 -0.73 -9.90 -12.36
C VAL A 131 -0.37 -11.38 -12.18
N ILE A 132 -0.95 -12.07 -11.18
CA ILE A 132 -0.87 -13.52 -10.98
C ILE A 132 -1.90 -14.20 -11.87
#